data_AF-A0A124IBG5-F1
#
_entry.id   AF-A0A124IBG5-F1
#
_cell.length_a   1.000
_cell.length_b   1.000
_cell.length_c   1.000
_cell.angle_alpha   90.00
_cell.angle_beta   90.00
_cell.angle_gamma   90.00
#
_symmetry.space_group_name_H-M   'P 1'
#
loop_
_entity.id
_entity.type
_entity.pdbx_description
1 polymer ?
#
loop_
_entity_poly.entity_id
_entity_poly.type
_entity_poly.pdbx_seq_one_letter_code
_entity_poly.pdbx_strand_id
1 'polypeptide(L)'
;MNRKSPAHRRTGRRAAVAAGLVLAVGLGVSTQVSAQASVPARAQASTAASQSVSGTHGQALTRVADFYGAYIDATGDYPDPDGTLAKALRKHYLTPDFAKRLAAWERRNGADGVLRAQNVPAKWTLTDNGAIGHAHEVVVTLTFGSGGTTQKTKLFVLVERYNHISDIGTTSSR
;
A
#
# COMPACT_ATOMS: atom_id res chain seq x y z
N MET A 1 15.93 -58.70 -0.19
CA MET A 1 14.48 -59.00 -0.16
C MET A 1 13.81 -58.33 -1.35
N ASN A 2 13.41 -59.11 -2.35
CA ASN A 2 12.67 -58.70 -3.54
C ASN A 2 11.18 -58.50 -3.20
N ARG A 3 10.52 -57.45 -3.72
CA ARG A 3 9.15 -57.55 -4.26
C ARG A 3 8.94 -56.62 -5.46
N LYS A 4 8.25 -57.18 -6.45
CA LYS A 4 8.04 -56.75 -7.83
C LYS A 4 6.96 -55.66 -7.95
N SER A 5 7.07 -54.80 -8.95
CA SER A 5 5.97 -53.98 -9.47
C SER A 5 4.97 -54.82 -10.30
N PRO A 6 3.74 -54.31 -10.46
CA PRO A 6 3.07 -54.40 -11.75
C PRO A 6 2.60 -53.03 -12.27
N ALA A 7 2.54 -52.93 -13.60
CA ALA A 7 2.06 -51.80 -14.37
C ALA A 7 0.64 -52.06 -14.91
N HIS A 8 -0.20 -51.02 -15.05
CA HIS A 8 -1.31 -50.89 -16.01
C HIS A 8 -2.00 -49.53 -15.80
N ARG A 9 -2.56 -48.79 -16.76
CA ARG A 9 -2.68 -48.84 -18.23
C ARG A 9 -3.23 -47.44 -18.64
N ARG A 10 -2.84 -46.93 -19.82
CA ARG A 10 -3.44 -45.77 -20.55
C ARG A 10 -4.98 -45.97 -20.72
N THR A 11 -5.82 -44.98 -21.07
CA THR A 11 -5.94 -44.37 -22.42
C THR A 11 -7.16 -43.44 -22.55
N GLY A 12 -7.03 -42.35 -23.33
CA GLY A 12 -8.09 -41.78 -24.19
C GLY A 12 -9.04 -40.76 -23.55
N ARG A 13 -9.53 -39.71 -24.22
CA ARG A 13 -9.79 -39.52 -25.65
C ARG A 13 -9.76 -38.02 -26.04
N ARG A 14 -9.26 -37.76 -27.25
CA ARG A 14 -9.51 -36.57 -28.08
C ARG A 14 -10.91 -36.67 -28.71
N ALA A 15 -11.58 -35.54 -28.92
CA ALA A 15 -12.63 -35.30 -29.93
C ALA A 15 -13.00 -33.80 -29.88
N ALA A 16 -13.35 -33.07 -30.93
CA ALA A 16 -13.30 -33.26 -32.37
C ALA A 16 -13.51 -31.85 -32.98
N VAL A 17 -12.92 -31.61 -34.14
CA VAL A 17 -13.14 -30.42 -34.98
C VAL A 17 -14.45 -30.63 -35.74
N ALA A 18 -15.30 -29.61 -35.83
CA ALA A 18 -16.44 -29.58 -36.75
C ALA A 18 -16.45 -28.25 -37.52
N ALA A 19 -16.09 -28.35 -38.80
CA ALA A 19 -16.33 -27.33 -39.81
C ALA A 19 -17.79 -27.40 -40.26
N GLY A 20 -18.41 -26.24 -40.48
CA GLY A 20 -19.76 -26.13 -41.04
C GLY A 20 -19.85 -24.88 -41.89
N LEU A 21 -19.61 -25.03 -43.19
CA LEU A 21 -19.80 -24.03 -44.24
C LEU A 21 -21.22 -24.21 -44.78
N VAL A 22 -22.05 -23.16 -44.76
CA VAL A 22 -23.33 -23.14 -45.49
C VAL A 22 -23.41 -21.85 -46.30
N LEU A 23 -23.35 -22.00 -47.62
CA LEU A 23 -23.74 -20.98 -48.59
C LEU A 23 -25.26 -20.97 -48.71
N ALA A 24 -25.88 -19.81 -48.49
CA ALA A 24 -27.25 -19.54 -48.88
C ALA A 24 -27.26 -18.33 -49.83
N VAL A 25 -27.62 -18.58 -51.09
CA VAL A 25 -27.91 -17.58 -52.11
C VAL A 25 -29.39 -17.20 -51.97
N GLY A 26 -29.67 -15.92 -51.72
CA GLY A 26 -31.02 -15.38 -51.63
C GLY A 26 -31.10 -14.02 -52.30
N LEU A 27 -31.84 -13.96 -53.41
CA LEU A 27 -32.19 -12.77 -54.18
C LEU A 27 -33.30 -11.97 -53.49
N GLY A 28 -33.12 -10.64 -53.41
CA GLY A 28 -34.21 -9.66 -53.40
C GLY A 28 -34.73 -9.19 -52.03
N VAL A 29 -34.37 -7.95 -51.67
CA VAL A 29 -35.25 -6.83 -51.29
C VAL A 29 -34.33 -5.68 -50.85
N SER A 30 -34.42 -4.56 -51.58
CA SER A 30 -33.67 -3.33 -51.33
C SER A 30 -34.15 -2.68 -50.03
N THR A 31 -33.48 -2.98 -48.92
CA THR A 31 -33.53 -2.11 -47.73
C THR A 31 -32.26 -1.27 -47.73
N GLN A 32 -32.43 0.05 -47.86
CA GLN A 32 -31.33 1.00 -47.75
C GLN A 32 -30.83 0.97 -46.30
N VAL A 33 -29.82 0.13 -46.05
CA VAL A 33 -29.07 0.17 -44.80
C VAL A 33 -28.18 1.41 -44.88
N SER A 34 -28.59 2.48 -44.20
CA SER A 34 -27.73 3.61 -43.91
C SER A 34 -26.49 3.08 -43.18
N ALA A 35 -25.35 3.02 -43.86
CA ALA A 35 -24.07 2.78 -43.24
C ALA A 35 -23.76 3.97 -42.32
N GLN A 36 -24.22 3.88 -41.07
CA GLN A 36 -23.79 4.79 -40.01
C GLN A 36 -22.33 4.44 -39.73
N ALA A 37 -21.43 5.23 -40.33
CA ALA A 37 -20.03 5.22 -39.97
C ALA A 37 -19.94 5.36 -38.45
N SER A 38 -19.48 4.30 -37.80
CA SER A 38 -19.23 4.30 -36.36
C SER A 38 -18.11 5.29 -36.10
N VAL A 39 -18.48 6.54 -35.78
CA VAL A 39 -17.52 7.55 -35.34
C VAL A 39 -16.83 6.94 -34.12
N PRO A 40 -15.49 6.78 -34.10
CA PRO A 40 -14.83 6.28 -32.92
C PRO A 40 -15.17 7.22 -31.78
N ALA A 41 -15.89 6.71 -30.78
CA ALA A 41 -16.17 7.44 -29.57
C ALA A 41 -14.83 7.90 -29.02
N ARG A 42 -14.59 9.22 -29.03
CA ARG A 42 -13.37 9.81 -28.50
C ARG A 42 -13.33 9.42 -27.03
N ALA A 43 -12.50 8.44 -26.70
CA ALA A 43 -12.26 8.07 -25.32
C ALA A 43 -11.83 9.34 -24.60
N GLN A 44 -12.70 9.87 -23.73
CA GLN A 44 -12.34 10.94 -22.82
C GLN A 44 -11.27 10.36 -21.91
N ALA A 45 -10.01 10.64 -22.22
CA ALA A 45 -8.94 10.40 -21.28
C ALA A 45 -9.26 11.25 -20.06
N SER A 46 -9.66 10.60 -18.96
CA SER A 46 -9.76 11.25 -17.66
C SER A 46 -8.38 11.77 -17.30
N THR A 47 -8.12 13.03 -17.58
CA THR A 47 -6.98 13.74 -17.01
C THR A 47 -7.23 13.80 -15.52
N ALA A 48 -6.58 12.90 -14.77
CA ALA A 48 -6.58 12.93 -13.33
C ALA A 48 -6.21 14.36 -12.89
N ALA A 49 -7.03 14.96 -12.02
CA ALA A 49 -6.78 16.29 -11.51
C ALA A 49 -5.42 16.32 -10.81
N SER A 50 -4.63 17.37 -11.03
CA SER A 50 -3.36 17.56 -10.35
C SER A 50 -3.57 17.57 -8.84
N GLN A 51 -2.78 16.78 -8.12
CA GLN A 51 -2.81 16.74 -6.67
C GLN A 51 -1.70 17.65 -6.12
N SER A 52 -2.05 18.53 -5.18
CA SER A 52 -1.08 19.38 -4.48
C SER A 52 -0.97 18.95 -3.02
N VAL A 53 0.26 18.96 -2.49
CA VAL A 53 0.56 18.81 -1.06
C VAL A 53 1.19 20.11 -0.60
N SER A 54 0.68 20.69 0.48
CA SER A 54 1.21 21.92 1.08
C SER A 54 1.65 21.64 2.50
N GLY A 55 2.76 22.24 2.91
CA GLY A 55 3.33 22.09 4.24
C GLY A 55 3.99 23.38 4.68
N THR A 56 4.10 23.57 5.99
CA THR A 56 4.80 24.71 6.57
C THR A 56 5.87 24.21 7.52
N HIS A 57 7.07 24.80 7.43
CA HIS A 57 8.13 24.47 8.36
C HIS A 57 7.66 24.73 9.80
N GLY A 58 7.87 23.75 10.65
CA GLY A 58 7.54 23.82 12.07
C GLY A 58 6.12 23.44 12.43
N GLN A 59 5.27 23.02 11.48
CA GLN A 59 4.00 22.37 11.79
C GLN A 59 4.21 20.89 12.11
N ALA A 60 3.60 20.41 13.20
CA ALA A 60 3.70 19.03 13.63
C ALA A 60 3.20 18.05 12.56
N LEU A 61 2.07 18.35 11.89
CA LEU A 61 1.53 17.52 10.82
C LEU A 61 2.53 17.38 9.64
N THR A 62 3.10 18.49 9.16
CA THR A 62 4.11 18.46 8.08
C THR A 62 5.33 17.67 8.51
N ARG A 63 5.83 17.88 9.72
CA ARG A 63 6.99 17.16 10.26
C ARG A 63 6.78 15.65 10.34
N VAL A 64 5.60 15.21 10.79
CA VAL A 64 5.25 13.78 10.87
C VAL A 64 5.08 13.21 9.46
N ALA A 65 4.55 13.98 8.50
CA ALA A 65 4.49 13.59 7.09
C ALA A 65 5.86 13.35 6.48
N ASP A 66 6.80 14.29 6.67
CA ASP A 66 8.17 14.16 6.16
C ASP A 66 8.85 12.92 6.75
N PHE A 67 8.68 12.68 8.06
CA PHE A 67 9.26 11.53 8.74
C PHE A 67 8.67 10.21 8.25
N TYR A 68 7.34 10.03 8.29
CA TYR A 68 6.73 8.75 7.94
C TYR A 68 6.87 8.43 6.45
N GLY A 69 6.79 9.44 5.57
CA GLY A 69 7.05 9.26 4.14
C GLY A 69 8.46 8.71 3.91
N ALA A 70 9.48 9.43 4.39
CA ALA A 70 10.87 9.03 4.20
C ALA A 70 11.23 7.72 4.96
N TYR A 71 10.66 7.48 6.13
CA TYR A 71 10.96 6.29 6.93
C TYR A 71 10.38 5.02 6.30
N ILE A 72 9.14 5.09 5.80
CA ILE A 72 8.53 3.99 5.06
C ILE A 72 9.28 3.76 3.75
N ASP A 73 9.74 4.84 3.09
CA ASP A 73 10.59 4.75 1.88
C ASP A 73 11.99 4.16 2.14
N ALA A 74 12.52 4.31 3.35
CA ALA A 74 13.82 3.74 3.72
C ALA A 74 13.71 2.27 4.16
N THR A 75 12.58 1.89 4.75
CA THR A 75 12.36 0.54 5.33
C THR A 75 11.62 -0.41 4.40
N GLY A 76 11.15 0.06 3.25
CA GLY A 76 10.20 -0.65 2.42
C GLY A 76 10.65 -2.01 1.88
N ASP A 77 9.66 -2.75 1.40
CA ASP A 77 9.81 -4.14 0.95
C ASP A 77 10.32 -4.23 -0.50
N TYR A 78 11.30 -3.40 -0.86
CA TYR A 78 12.04 -3.47 -2.14
C TYR A 78 13.36 -4.22 -1.95
N PRO A 79 14.04 -4.61 -3.05
CA PRO A 79 15.26 -5.42 -2.98
C PRO A 79 16.37 -4.86 -2.07
N ASP A 80 16.45 -3.53 -1.94
CA ASP A 80 17.54 -2.84 -1.24
C ASP A 80 16.99 -1.78 -0.25
N PRO A 81 16.48 -2.19 0.94
CA PRO A 81 16.07 -1.24 1.96
C PRO A 81 17.30 -0.49 2.52
N ASP A 82 17.17 0.83 2.70
CA ASP A 82 18.23 1.67 3.23
C ASP A 82 18.14 1.79 4.76
N GLY A 83 18.64 0.76 5.44
CA GLY A 83 18.72 0.75 6.90
C GLY A 83 19.58 1.88 7.49
N THR A 84 20.52 2.43 6.72
CA THR A 84 21.36 3.56 7.15
C THR A 84 20.54 4.84 7.18
N LEU A 85 19.76 5.09 6.13
CA LEU A 85 18.82 6.20 6.07
C LEU A 85 17.74 6.08 7.15
N ALA A 86 17.15 4.90 7.34
CA ALA A 86 16.16 4.68 8.40
C ALA A 86 16.72 5.04 9.79
N LYS A 87 17.97 4.67 10.08
CA LYS A 87 18.67 5.02 11.32
C LYS A 87 18.94 6.53 11.43
N ALA A 88 19.34 7.17 10.32
CA ALA A 88 19.58 8.62 10.28
C ALA A 88 18.28 9.42 10.51
N LEU A 89 17.17 9.01 9.88
CA LEU A 89 15.85 9.59 10.08
C LEU A 89 15.42 9.48 11.54
N ARG A 90 15.54 8.30 12.17
CA ARG A 90 15.21 8.15 13.59
C ARG A 90 16.06 9.05 14.49
N LYS A 91 17.35 9.19 14.19
CA LYS A 91 18.23 10.11 14.91
C LYS A 91 17.83 11.59 14.74
N HIS A 92 17.30 11.97 13.58
CA HIS A 92 16.91 13.35 13.28
C HIS A 92 15.54 13.73 13.84
N TYR A 93 14.55 12.83 13.79
CA TYR A 93 13.16 13.17 14.10
C TYR A 93 12.75 12.80 15.53
N LEU A 94 13.36 11.80 16.16
CA LEU A 94 12.97 11.34 17.49
C LEU A 94 13.74 12.10 18.58
N THR A 95 13.10 12.32 19.73
CA THR A 95 13.85 12.75 20.92
C THR A 95 14.79 11.62 21.37
N PRO A 96 15.98 11.93 21.94
CA PRO A 96 16.92 10.92 22.40
C PRO A 96 16.32 9.95 23.43
N ASP A 97 15.47 10.46 24.33
CA ASP A 97 14.83 9.64 25.35
C ASP A 97 13.74 8.75 24.77
N PHE A 98 12.97 9.26 23.80
CA PHE A 98 12.03 8.41 23.09
C PHE A 98 12.74 7.31 22.30
N ALA A 99 13.84 7.62 21.61
CA ALA A 99 14.61 6.63 20.87
C ALA A 99 15.07 5.46 21.77
N LYS A 100 15.46 5.73 23.02
CA LYS A 100 15.81 4.68 24.01
C LYS A 100 14.58 3.83 24.40
N ARG A 101 13.45 4.48 24.71
CA ARG A 101 12.20 3.77 25.06
C ARG A 101 11.70 2.92 23.89
N LEU A 102 11.80 3.44 22.68
CA LEU A 102 11.42 2.77 21.45
C LEU A 102 12.28 1.52 21.22
N ALA A 103 13.61 1.64 21.31
CA ALA A 103 14.52 0.49 21.18
C ALA A 103 14.24 -0.59 22.24
N ALA A 104 13.93 -0.20 23.47
CA ALA A 104 13.55 -1.15 24.51
C ALA A 104 12.22 -1.88 24.18
N TRP A 105 11.26 -1.17 23.59
CA TRP A 105 10.03 -1.78 23.10
C TRP A 105 10.30 -2.75 21.94
N GLU A 106 11.11 -2.36 20.97
CA GLU A 106 11.43 -3.19 19.79
C GLU A 106 12.06 -4.52 20.19
N ARG A 107 13.03 -4.50 21.13
CA ARG A 107 13.63 -5.73 21.66
C ARG A 107 12.62 -6.66 22.33
N ARG A 108 11.59 -6.11 22.98
CA ARG A 108 10.55 -6.90 23.65
C ARG A 108 9.53 -7.48 22.68
N ASN A 109 9.25 -6.77 21.59
CA ASN A 109 8.12 -7.09 20.70
C ASN A 109 8.55 -7.73 19.37
N GLY A 110 9.84 -7.65 19.00
CA GLY A 110 10.34 -8.21 17.74
C GLY A 110 9.71 -7.55 16.51
N ALA A 111 9.35 -6.27 16.61
CA ALA A 111 8.65 -5.51 15.58
C ALA A 111 9.25 -4.11 15.47
N ASP A 112 9.02 -3.44 14.34
CA ASP A 112 9.41 -2.04 14.15
C ASP A 112 8.61 -1.14 15.10
N GLY A 113 9.31 -0.33 15.90
CA GLY A 113 8.70 0.50 16.93
C GLY A 113 7.98 1.72 16.39
N VAL A 114 8.42 2.26 15.24
CA VAL A 114 7.78 3.40 14.57
C VAL A 114 6.47 2.95 13.93
N LEU A 115 6.49 1.80 13.25
CA LEU A 115 5.31 1.26 12.56
C LEU A 115 4.38 0.47 13.49
N ARG A 116 4.88 0.07 14.66
CA ARG A 116 4.22 -0.88 15.59
C ARG A 116 3.80 -2.17 14.87
N ALA A 117 4.61 -2.64 13.93
CA ALA A 117 4.30 -3.77 13.04
C ALA A 117 5.58 -4.50 12.61
N GLN A 118 5.43 -5.75 12.13
CA GLN A 118 6.54 -6.54 11.58
C GLN A 118 6.77 -6.29 10.09
N ASN A 119 5.76 -5.80 9.39
CA ASN A 119 5.77 -5.52 7.97
C ASN A 119 5.66 -4.02 7.70
N VAL A 120 5.91 -3.64 6.44
CA VAL A 120 5.80 -2.25 5.97
C VAL A 120 4.36 -1.99 5.50
N PRO A 121 3.77 -0.84 5.84
CA PRO A 121 2.45 -0.46 5.36
C PRO A 121 2.45 -0.16 3.86
N ALA A 122 1.39 -0.58 3.17
CA ALA A 122 1.17 -0.25 1.76
C ALA A 122 0.69 1.21 1.57
N LYS A 123 0.03 1.78 2.58
CA LYS A 123 -0.47 3.16 2.58
C LYS A 123 -0.44 3.74 3.97
N TRP A 124 -0.31 5.06 4.06
CA TRP A 124 -0.46 5.80 5.30
C TRP A 124 -1.25 7.09 5.08
N THR A 125 -1.99 7.52 6.09
CA THR A 125 -2.67 8.83 6.12
C THR A 125 -2.44 9.48 7.47
N LEU A 126 -2.37 10.81 7.49
CA LEU A 126 -2.19 11.58 8.71
C LEU A 126 -3.45 12.38 9.00
N THR A 127 -3.73 12.57 10.28
CA THR A 127 -4.78 13.45 10.75
C THR A 127 -4.23 14.25 11.91
N ASP A 128 -4.32 15.57 11.80
CA ASP A 128 -4.02 16.46 12.92
C ASP A 128 -5.07 16.26 14.02
N ASN A 129 -4.63 16.02 15.26
CA ASN A 129 -5.50 15.89 16.43
C ASN A 129 -5.30 17.01 17.46
N GLY A 130 -4.54 18.04 17.12
CA GLY A 130 -4.35 19.25 17.91
C GLY A 130 -3.41 19.11 19.10
N ALA A 131 -3.41 20.13 19.95
CA ALA A 131 -2.56 20.18 21.13
C ALA A 131 -3.03 19.23 22.24
N ILE A 132 -2.10 18.54 22.88
CA ILE A 132 -2.30 17.73 24.09
C ILE A 132 -1.24 18.13 25.12
N GLY A 133 -1.66 18.88 26.13
CA GLY A 133 -0.75 19.44 27.13
C GLY A 133 0.31 20.34 26.48
N HIS A 134 1.58 19.98 26.60
CA HIS A 134 2.71 20.69 26.00
C HIS A 134 3.18 20.11 24.66
N ALA A 135 2.47 19.09 24.14
CA ALA A 135 2.75 18.44 22.87
C ALA A 135 1.62 18.70 21.87
N HIS A 136 1.85 18.30 20.63
CA HIS A 136 0.87 18.25 19.57
C HIS A 136 0.70 16.81 19.09
N GLU A 137 -0.52 16.34 18.95
CA GLU A 137 -0.81 14.98 18.52
C GLU A 137 -1.14 14.94 17.03
N VAL A 138 -0.53 13.98 16.34
CA VAL A 138 -0.87 13.61 14.98
C VAL A 138 -1.24 12.14 14.99
N VAL A 139 -2.38 11.79 14.41
CA VAL A 139 -2.81 10.40 14.23
C VAL A 139 -2.30 9.88 12.89
N VAL A 140 -1.54 8.80 12.91
CA VAL A 140 -1.07 8.09 11.73
C VAL A 140 -1.94 6.85 11.54
N THR A 141 -2.63 6.74 10.41
CA THR A 141 -3.33 5.50 10.04
C THR A 141 -2.49 4.76 9.02
N LEU A 142 -1.93 3.63 9.43
CA LEU A 142 -1.18 2.70 8.58
C LEU A 142 -2.12 1.65 8.01
N THR A 143 -2.02 1.37 6.72
CA THR A 143 -2.77 0.31 6.04
C THR A 143 -1.80 -0.73 5.50
N PHE A 144 -1.98 -1.98 5.90
CA PHE A 144 -1.15 -3.12 5.52
C PHE A 144 -1.92 -4.03 4.56
N GLY A 145 -1.18 -4.71 3.67
CA GLY A 145 -1.76 -5.60 2.65
C GLY A 145 -2.37 -4.89 1.45
N SER A 146 -3.02 -5.66 0.59
CA SER A 146 -3.59 -5.18 -0.69
C SER A 146 -4.93 -5.84 -0.99
N GLY A 147 -5.79 -5.19 -1.76
CA GLY A 147 -7.08 -5.76 -2.18
C GLY A 147 -8.03 -5.99 -1.00
N GLY A 148 -8.63 -7.18 -0.92
CA GLY A 148 -9.64 -7.53 0.09
C GLY A 148 -9.10 -7.86 1.49
N THR A 149 -7.78 -7.94 1.68
CA THR A 149 -7.14 -8.38 2.94
C THR A 149 -6.46 -7.24 3.70
N THR A 150 -6.87 -6.00 3.47
CA THR A 150 -6.25 -4.84 4.12
C THR A 150 -6.54 -4.77 5.61
N GLN A 151 -5.52 -4.50 6.42
CA GLN A 151 -5.66 -4.21 7.85
C GLN A 151 -5.17 -2.80 8.17
N LYS A 152 -5.78 -2.15 9.16
CA LYS A 152 -5.41 -0.79 9.57
C LYS A 152 -4.96 -0.74 11.02
N THR A 153 -3.86 -0.04 11.25
CA THR A 153 -3.38 0.31 12.58
C THR A 153 -3.39 1.82 12.73
N LYS A 154 -3.95 2.33 13.83
CA LYS A 154 -3.91 3.75 14.16
C LYS A 154 -2.88 3.99 15.26
N LEU A 155 -1.98 4.93 15.00
CA LEU A 155 -0.97 5.38 15.92
C LEU A 155 -1.28 6.81 16.35
N PHE A 156 -1.10 7.12 17.63
CA PHE A 156 -0.88 8.51 18.04
C PHE A 156 0.62 8.80 17.97
N VAL A 157 0.97 10.01 17.55
CA VAL A 157 2.34 10.53 17.52
C VAL A 157 2.35 11.86 18.24
N LEU A 158 3.12 11.93 19.33
CA LEU A 158 3.29 13.16 20.09
C LEU A 158 4.53 13.90 19.58
N VAL A 159 4.34 15.16 19.25
CA VAL A 159 5.37 16.08 18.79
C VAL A 159 5.55 17.18 19.84
N GLU A 160 6.75 17.26 20.41
CA GLU A 160 7.10 18.23 21.44
C GLU A 160 7.71 19.52 20.86
N ARG A 161 8.11 20.44 21.75
CA ARG A 161 8.80 21.68 21.40
C ARG A 161 10.00 21.38 20.48
N TYR A 162 10.20 22.22 19.46
CA TYR A 162 11.16 22.02 18.37
C TYR A 162 10.84 20.88 17.39
N ASN A 163 9.59 20.41 17.35
CA ASN A 163 9.09 19.48 16.33
C ASN A 163 9.81 18.13 16.30
N HIS A 164 10.16 17.61 17.48
CA HIS A 164 10.68 16.26 17.61
C HIS A 164 9.58 15.33 18.13
N ILE A 165 9.57 14.10 17.62
CA ILE A 165 8.64 13.07 18.03
C ILE A 165 9.11 12.52 19.37
N SER A 166 8.27 12.66 20.38
CA SER A 166 8.56 12.23 21.75
C SER A 166 7.81 10.98 22.18
N ASP A 167 6.76 10.60 21.45
CA ASP A 167 6.08 9.33 21.67
C ASP A 167 5.35 8.84 20.42
N ILE A 168 5.25 7.52 20.29
CA ILE A 168 4.41 6.83 19.30
C ILE A 168 3.73 5.68 20.03
N GLY A 169 2.44 5.48 19.85
CA GLY A 169 1.73 4.33 20.42
C GLY A 169 0.48 4.01 19.64
N THR A 170 -0.15 2.85 19.87
CA THR A 170 -1.45 2.58 19.22
C THR A 170 -2.54 3.37 19.93
N THR A 171 -3.51 3.89 19.19
CA THR A 171 -4.62 4.62 19.82
C THR A 171 -5.50 3.72 20.70
N SER A 172 -5.40 2.39 20.53
CA SER A 172 -6.08 1.38 21.35
C SER A 172 -5.38 1.07 22.68
N SER A 173 -4.10 1.42 22.84
CA SER A 173 -3.35 1.18 24.08
C SER A 173 -3.34 2.39 25.00
N ARG A 174 -4.18 3.39 24.71
CA ARG A 174 -4.26 4.65 25.44
C ARG A 174 -5.26 4.56 26.57
#